data_AF-A0A7Y0NJ12-F1
#
_entry.id   AF-A0A7Y0NJ12-F1
#
_cell.length_a   1.000
_cell.length_b   1.000
_cell.length_c   1.000
_cell.angle_alpha   90.00
_cell.angle_beta   90.00
_cell.angle_gamma   90.00
#
_symmetry.space_group_name_H-M   'P 1'
#
loop_
_entity.id
_entity.type
_entity.pdbx_description
1 polymer ?
#
loop_
_entity_poly.entity_id
_entity_poly.type
_entity_poly.pdbx_seq_one_letter_code
_entity_poly.pdbx_strand_id
1 'polypeptide(L)' 'MEKLLGFSNSALLASTGGLLVTILLAYPFASVLPMAGQIVAHIGTLLFATGIKVSYVARLVSLKQLGRPVH' A
#
# COMPACT_ATOMS: atom_id res chain seq x y z
N MET A 1 15.01 -14.47 -5.91
CA MET A 1 14.27 -13.28 -6.36
C MET A 1 12.79 -13.54 -6.62
N GLU A 2 12.37 -14.74 -7.05
CA GLU A 2 10.94 -15.04 -7.25
C GLU A 2 10.09 -14.96 -5.98
N LYS A 3 10.60 -15.43 -4.84
CA LYS A 3 9.92 -15.27 -3.53
C LYS A 3 9.70 -13.79 -3.18
N LEU A 4 10.71 -12.94 -3.44
CA LEU A 4 10.62 -11.50 -3.20
C LEU A 4 9.63 -10.84 -4.17
N LEU A 5 9.58 -11.28 -5.43
CA LEU A 5 8.60 -10.81 -6.40
C LEU A 5 7.16 -11.13 -5.95
N GLY A 6 6.91 -12.37 -5.52
CA GLY A 6 5.62 -12.80 -4.99
C GLY A 6 5.22 -12.01 -3.74
N PHE A 7 6.16 -11.83 -2.81
CA PHE A 7 5.95 -10.99 -1.62
C PHE A 7 5.65 -9.54 -1.99
N SER A 8 6.40 -8.95 -2.92
CA SER A 8 6.22 -7.57 -3.35
C SER A 8 4.86 -7.35 -4.00
N ASN A 9 4.38 -8.29 -4.82
CA ASN A 9 3.04 -8.22 -5.41
C ASN A 9 1.94 -8.34 -4.35
N SER A 10 2.08 -9.27 -3.40
CA SER A 10 1.12 -9.41 -2.29
C SER A 10 1.10 -8.18 -1.40
N ALA A 11 2.26 -7.64 -1.05
CA ALA A 11 2.40 -6.41 -0.27
C ALA A 11 1.83 -5.19 -1.00
N LEU A 12 1.99 -5.12 -2.33
CA LEU A 12 1.39 -4.08 -3.17
C LEU A 12 -0.14 -4.16 -3.09
N LEU A 13 -0.72 -5.34 -3.31
CA LEU A 13 -2.17 -5.56 -3.20
C LEU A 13 -2.71 -5.23 -1.81
N ALA A 14 -2.05 -5.70 -0.75
CA ALA A 14 -2.42 -5.41 0.63
C ALA A 14 -2.34 -3.91 0.94
N SER A 15 -1.29 -3.23 0.48
CA SER A 15 -1.12 -1.79 0.69
C SER A 15 -2.17 -0.98 -0.09
N THR A 16 -2.50 -1.38 -1.31
CA THR A 16 -3.59 -0.76 -2.08
C THR A 16 -4.95 -0.96 -1.39
N GLY A 17 -5.24 -2.18 -0.90
CA GLY A 17 -6.46 -2.45 -0.14
C GLY A 17 -6.54 -1.60 1.13
N GLY A 18 -5.46 -1.56 1.91
CA GLY A 18 -5.35 -0.72 3.11
C GLY A 18 -5.55 0.75 2.80
N LEU A 19 -4.94 1.26 1.73
CA LEU A 19 -5.10 2.65 1.29
C LEU A 19 -6.56 2.99 0.95
N LEU A 20 -7.25 2.10 0.22
CA LEU A 20 -8.66 2.30 -0.10
C LEU A 20 -9.51 2.36 1.17
N VAL A 21 -9.28 1.43 2.10
CA VAL A 21 -10.00 1.42 3.39
C VAL A 21 -9.75 2.72 4.15
N THR A 22 -8.51 3.19 4.26
CA THR A 22 -8.21 4.42 5.01
C THR A 22 -8.76 5.66 4.33
N ILE A 23 -8.80 5.73 3.00
CA ILE A 23 -9.45 6.82 2.25
C ILE A 23 -10.97 6.81 2.52
N LEU A 24 -11.62 5.64 2.46
CA LEU A 24 -13.05 5.53 2.75
C LEU A 24 -13.38 6.00 4.17
N LEU A 25 -12.55 5.61 5.15
CA LEU A 25 -12.69 6.02 6.54
C LEU A 25 -12.43 7.52 6.73
N ALA A 26 -11.40 8.06 6.08
CA ALA A 26 -10.99 9.46 6.22
C ALA A 26 -11.97 10.45 5.59
N TYR A 27 -12.71 10.06 4.54
CA TYR A 27 -13.57 10.97 3.77
C TYR A 27 -15.05 10.55 3.79
N PRO A 28 -15.53 9.53 3.04
CA PRO A 28 -16.94 9.12 3.07
C PRO A 28 -17.52 8.87 4.46
N PHE A 29 -16.74 8.24 5.35
CA PHE A 29 -17.18 7.85 6.68
C PHE A 29 -16.65 8.79 7.79
N ALA A 30 -16.18 9.98 7.44
CA ALA A 30 -15.63 10.92 8.41
C ALA A 30 -16.64 11.28 9.52
N SER A 31 -17.92 11.42 9.16
CA SER A 31 -19.00 11.81 10.09
C SER A 31 -19.36 10.74 11.12
N VAL A 32 -19.02 9.46 10.87
CA VAL A 32 -19.31 8.36 11.80
C VAL A 32 -18.11 8.02 12.71
N LEU A 33 -16.95 8.64 12.46
CA LEU A 33 -15.74 8.42 13.24
C LEU A 33 -15.49 9.56 14.24
N PRO A 34 -15.08 9.25 15.48
CA PRO A 34 -14.57 10.27 16.39
C PRO A 34 -13.26 10.86 15.85
N MET A 35 -12.86 12.02 16.38
CA MET A 35 -11.63 12.71 15.96
C MET A 35 -10.39 11.80 15.96
N ALA A 36 -10.24 10.97 17.01
CA ALA A 36 -9.15 10.01 17.09
C ALA A 36 -9.16 8.99 15.92
N GLY A 37 -10.34 8.52 15.51
CA GLY A 37 -10.50 7.62 14.37
C GLY A 37 -10.10 8.28 13.04
N GLN A 38 -10.44 9.55 12.85
CA GLN A 38 -10.03 10.31 11.66
C GLN A 38 -8.52 10.50 11.59
N ILE A 39 -7.86 10.79 12.72
CA ILE A 39 -6.40 10.89 12.80
C ILE A 39 -5.75 9.57 12.41
N VAL A 40 -6.24 8.45 12.95
CA VAL A 40 -5.73 7.11 12.61
C VAL A 40 -5.93 6.79 11.13
N ALA A 41 -7.09 7.13 10.55
CA ALA A 41 -7.36 6.94 9.12
C ALA A 41 -6.40 7.76 8.25
N HIS A 42 -6.09 9.01 8.61
CA HIS A 42 -5.14 9.84 7.88
C HIS A 42 -3.70 9.33 7.99
N ILE A 43 -3.24 8.98 9.20
CA ILE A 43 -1.91 8.38 9.39
C ILE A 43 -1.81 7.07 8.61
N GLY A 44 -2.84 6.22 8.68
CA GLY A 44 -2.91 4.98 7.93
C GLY A 44 -2.80 5.20 6.42
N THR A 45 -3.44 6.24 5.89
CA THR A 45 -3.34 6.61 4.47
C THR A 45 -1.89 6.88 4.07
N LEU A 46 -1.12 7.61 4.89
CA LEU A 46 0.30 7.86 4.64
C LEU A 46 1.14 6.58 4.69
N LEU A 47 0.88 5.72 5.67
CA LEU A 47 1.59 4.45 5.83
C LEU A 47 1.34 3.52 4.64
N PHE A 48 0.10 3.33 4.22
CA PHE A 48 -0.24 2.47 3.08
C PHE A 48 0.24 3.05 1.74
N ALA A 49 0.12 4.37 1.53
CA ALA A 49 0.68 5.01 0.34
C ALA A 49 2.21 4.83 0.25
N THR A 50 2.91 4.89 1.40
CA THR A 50 4.34 4.58 1.48
C THR A 50 4.61 3.10 1.19
N GLY A 51 3.79 2.20 1.75
CA GLY A 51 3.85 0.76 1.48
C GLY A 51 3.71 0.42 0.00
N ILE A 52 2.82 1.09 -0.73
CA ILE A 52 2.70 0.96 -2.21
C ILE A 52 4.01 1.33 -2.89
N LYS A 53 4.62 2.48 -2.53
CA LYS A 53 5.89 2.90 -3.13
C LYS A 53 7.01 1.88 -2.88
N VAL A 54 7.15 1.41 -1.64
CA VAL A 54 8.20 0.45 -1.24
C VAL A 54 8.01 -0.90 -1.92
N SER A 55 6.79 -1.45 -1.90
CA SER A 55 6.46 -2.73 -2.55
C SER A 55 6.65 -2.66 -4.06
N TYR A 56 6.32 -1.53 -4.69
CA TYR A 56 6.56 -1.32 -6.11
C TYR A 56 8.06 -1.32 -6.45
N VAL A 57 8.88 -0.60 -5.68
CA VAL A 57 10.34 -0.62 -5.87
C VAL A 57 10.90 -2.03 -5.68
N ALA A 58 10.47 -2.75 -4.65
CA ALA A 58 10.88 -4.14 -4.42
C ALA A 58 10.49 -5.08 -5.57
N ARG A 59 9.30 -4.89 -6.16
CA ARG A 59 8.85 -5.59 -7.37
C ARG A 59 9.78 -5.29 -8.55
N LEU A 60 10.08 -4.03 -8.83
CA LEU A 60 10.95 -3.63 -9.93
C LEU A 60 12.38 -4.18 -9.79
N VAL A 61 12.94 -4.11 -8.58
CA VAL A 61 14.25 -4.70 -8.26
C VAL A 61 14.22 -6.21 -8.53
N SER A 62 13.16 -6.90 -8.10
CA SER A 62 13.00 -8.33 -8.32
C SER A 62 12.89 -8.69 -9.80
N LEU A 63 12.12 -7.92 -10.59
CA LEU A 63 12.00 -8.12 -12.04
C LEU A 63 13.34 -7.90 -12.76
N LYS A 64 14.05 -6.82 -12.42
CA LYS A 64 15.37 -6.50 -12.97
C LYS A 64 16.36 -7.65 -12.73
N GLN A 65 16.39 -8.18 -11.51
CA GLN A 65 17.30 -9.27 -11.14
C GLN A 65 16.92 -10.63 -11.76
N LEU A 66 15.67 -10.79 -12.19
CA LEU A 66 15.19 -11.98 -12.91
C LEU A 66 15.36 -11.86 -14.44
N GLY A 67 15.93 -10.75 -14.94
CA GLY A 67 16.02 -10.48 -16.38
C GLY A 67 14.65 -10.26 -17.05
N ARG A 68 13.61 -9.98 -16.25
CA ARG A 68 12.25 -9.75 -16.75
C ARG A 68 12.07 -8.25 -17.05
N PRO A 69 11.22 -7.89 -18.02
CA PRO A 69 10.98 -6.49 -18.34
C PRO A 69 10.35 -5.75 -17.16
N VAL A 70 10.89 -4.57 -16.88
CA VAL A 70 10.41 -3.66 -15.84
C VAL A 70 9.41 -2.69 -16.45
N HIS A 71 8.18 -2.71 -15.94
CA HIS A 71 7.10 -1.79 -16.29
C HIS A 71 6.50 -1.24 -15.00
#